data_AF-A0AAD3VTJ9-F1
#
_entry.id   AF-A0AAD3VTJ9-F1
#
_cell.length_a   1.000
_cell.length_b   1.000
_cell.length_c   1.000
_cell.angle_alpha   90.00
_cell.angle_beta   90.00
_cell.angle_gamma   90.00
#
_symmetry.space_group_name_H-M   'P 1'
#
loop_
_entity.id
_entity.type
_entity.pdbx_description
1 polymer ?
#
loop_
_entity_poly.entity_id
_entity_poly.type
_entity_poly.pdbx_seq_one_letter_code
_entity_poly.pdbx_strand_id
1 'polypeptide(L)'
;ALIVLGTLAVLVLEAGNQGTLGPLDLKGKILASWFQAVSPRTAGFNSVAMDRLLPSTVVVTIILMFIGASPGGTGGGVKTTTLAVVSRYVVATVRGEQDVNVGNRRIPAEVISKAVAILLLAVTLVVAATLVLACTESLPFIDLLFEVVSAFGTVGLTRGVTPSLSTFGKLLIAFIMFVGRVGPVSLVIALTGKGASGGKIRYPEEKITVG
;
A
#
# COMPACT_ATOMS: atom_id res chain seq x y z
N ALA A 1 7.17 3.61 -14.34
CA ALA A 1 8.07 4.00 -13.23
C ALA A 1 8.14 2.92 -12.14
N LEU A 2 7.05 2.65 -11.41
CA LEU A 2 7.06 1.69 -10.28
C LEU A 2 7.62 0.30 -10.62
N ILE A 3 7.20 -0.32 -11.73
CA ILE A 3 7.71 -1.64 -12.14
C ILE A 3 9.21 -1.59 -12.39
N VAL A 4 9.67 -0.59 -13.13
CA VAL A 4 11.08 -0.45 -13.50
C VAL A 4 11.93 -0.21 -12.26
N LEU A 5 11.51 0.72 -11.39
CA LEU A 5 12.20 1.00 -10.12
C LEU A 5 12.20 -0.21 -9.19
N GLY A 6 11.06 -0.91 -9.06
CA GLY A 6 10.96 -2.13 -8.28
C GLY A 6 11.85 -3.25 -8.83
N THR A 7 11.88 -3.41 -10.17
CA THR A 7 12.72 -4.42 -10.83
C THR A 7 14.19 -4.16 -10.55
N LEU A 8 14.63 -2.90 -10.71
CA LEU A 8 16.00 -2.49 -10.44
C LEU A 8 16.35 -2.66 -8.95
N ALA A 9 15.46 -2.25 -8.04
CA ALA A 9 15.67 -2.40 -6.60
C ALA A 9 15.81 -3.88 -6.21
N VAL A 10 14.89 -4.74 -6.64
CA VAL A 10 14.97 -6.19 -6.36
C VAL A 10 16.21 -6.81 -6.99
N LEU A 11 16.53 -6.45 -8.24
CA LEU A 11 17.71 -6.98 -8.93
C LEU A 11 19.00 -6.63 -8.20
N VAL A 12 19.17 -5.36 -7.79
CA VAL A 12 20.37 -4.90 -7.09
C VAL A 12 20.48 -5.53 -5.70
N LEU A 13 19.37 -5.58 -4.95
CA LEU A 13 19.39 -6.07 -3.56
C LEU A 13 19.59 -7.58 -3.49
N GLU A 14 18.98 -8.35 -4.39
CA GLU A 14 18.97 -9.81 -4.32
C GLU A 14 19.97 -10.49 -5.28
N ALA A 15 20.67 -9.75 -6.15
CA ALA A 15 21.61 -10.32 -7.13
C ALA A 15 22.64 -11.29 -6.52
N GLY A 16 23.04 -11.05 -5.26
CA GLY A 16 23.98 -11.88 -4.50
C GLY A 16 23.34 -12.87 -3.52
N ASN A 17 22.00 -12.86 -3.35
CA ASN A 17 21.34 -13.73 -2.37
C ASN A 17 21.21 -15.17 -2.91
N GLN A 18 21.98 -16.09 -2.33
CA GLN A 18 21.98 -17.51 -2.71
C GLN A 18 20.64 -18.22 -2.44
N GLY A 19 19.80 -17.68 -1.56
CA GLY A 19 18.48 -18.22 -1.26
C GLY A 19 17.41 -17.92 -2.32
N THR A 20 17.69 -17.01 -3.25
CA THR A 20 16.69 -16.46 -4.20
C THR A 20 17.29 -16.29 -5.61
N LEU A 21 17.84 -15.13 -5.95
CA LEU A 21 18.27 -14.73 -7.28
C LEU A 21 19.71 -15.14 -7.59
N GLY A 22 20.55 -15.33 -6.57
CA GLY A 22 21.98 -15.67 -6.69
C GLY A 22 22.29 -16.83 -7.64
N PRO A 23 21.61 -17.99 -7.52
CA PRO A 23 21.87 -19.17 -8.35
C PRO A 23 21.39 -19.05 -9.81
N LEU A 24 20.58 -18.04 -10.15
CA LEU A 24 20.01 -17.89 -11.47
C LEU A 24 21.01 -17.29 -12.46
N ASP A 25 20.86 -17.62 -13.73
CA ASP A 25 21.58 -16.98 -14.82
C ASP A 25 21.12 -15.51 -14.99
N LEU A 26 21.84 -14.72 -15.79
CA LEU A 26 21.51 -13.29 -15.94
C LEU A 26 20.08 -13.05 -16.46
N LYS A 27 19.61 -13.90 -17.38
CA LYS A 27 18.23 -13.82 -17.90
C LYS A 27 17.22 -14.18 -16.82
N GLY A 28 17.46 -15.27 -16.08
CA GLY A 28 16.64 -15.69 -14.94
C GLY A 28 16.58 -14.63 -13.84
N LYS A 29 17.70 -13.97 -13.54
CA LYS A 29 17.76 -12.85 -12.59
C LYS A 29 16.86 -11.70 -13.00
N ILE A 30 17.00 -11.23 -14.24
CA ILE A 30 16.18 -10.13 -14.76
C ILE A 30 14.69 -10.50 -14.74
N LEU A 31 14.34 -11.71 -15.19
CA LEU A 31 12.95 -12.17 -15.26
C LEU A 31 12.33 -12.32 -13.86
N ALA A 32 13.04 -12.93 -12.92
CA ALA A 32 12.57 -13.10 -11.55
C ALA A 32 12.48 -11.76 -10.82
N SER A 33 13.46 -10.85 -10.97
CA SER A 33 13.36 -9.49 -10.40
C SER A 33 12.20 -8.70 -11.00
N TRP A 34 11.95 -8.83 -12.30
CA TRP A 34 10.79 -8.19 -12.95
C TRP A 34 9.48 -8.76 -12.41
N PHE A 35 9.39 -10.09 -12.30
CA PHE A 35 8.21 -10.75 -11.75
C PHE A 35 7.95 -10.34 -10.30
N GLN A 36 9.01 -10.22 -9.48
CA GLN A 36 8.92 -9.73 -8.10
C GLN A 36 8.55 -8.26 -8.00
N ALA A 37 8.82 -7.43 -9.01
CA ALA A 37 8.31 -6.07 -9.05
C ALA A 37 6.85 -6.00 -9.49
N VAL A 38 6.38 -6.98 -10.25
CA VAL A 38 5.01 -7.03 -10.79
C VAL A 38 4.03 -7.68 -9.82
N SER A 39 4.39 -8.83 -9.26
CA SER A 39 3.54 -9.68 -8.41
C SER A 39 2.93 -8.97 -7.17
N PRO A 40 3.66 -8.06 -6.49
CA PRO A 40 3.14 -7.27 -5.36
C PRO A 40 1.88 -6.45 -5.67
N ARG A 41 1.53 -6.24 -6.95
CA ARG A 41 0.32 -5.53 -7.36
C ARG A 41 -0.83 -6.50 -7.63
N THR A 42 -1.12 -7.34 -6.63
CA THR A 42 -2.26 -8.26 -6.58
C THR A 42 -2.26 -9.43 -7.56
N ALA A 43 -1.09 -9.95 -7.90
CA ALA A 43 -1.00 -11.25 -8.58
C ALA A 43 -0.87 -12.41 -7.57
N GLY A 44 -0.10 -12.22 -6.50
CA GLY A 44 0.03 -13.20 -5.42
C GLY A 44 0.84 -14.45 -5.79
N PHE A 45 1.57 -14.42 -6.90
CA PHE A 45 2.39 -15.54 -7.34
C PHE A 45 3.83 -15.39 -6.85
N ASN A 46 4.40 -16.51 -6.38
CA ASN A 46 5.79 -16.58 -5.94
C ASN A 46 6.68 -17.09 -7.09
N SER A 47 7.63 -16.27 -7.52
CA SER A 47 8.72 -16.72 -8.42
C SER A 47 9.96 -17.20 -7.65
N VAL A 48 10.16 -16.65 -6.45
CA VAL A 48 11.21 -17.01 -5.49
C VAL A 48 10.59 -17.14 -4.10
N ALA A 49 11.30 -17.83 -3.21
CA ALA A 49 10.88 -18.03 -1.84
C ALA A 49 10.86 -16.70 -1.06
N MET A 50 9.66 -16.26 -0.65
CA MET A 50 9.46 -14.94 -0.03
C MET A 50 10.07 -14.83 1.37
N ASP A 51 10.13 -15.94 2.09
CA ASP A 51 10.75 -16.11 3.41
C ASP A 51 12.28 -15.87 3.37
N ARG A 52 12.91 -16.15 2.22
CA ARG A 52 14.37 -16.03 2.00
C ARG A 52 14.82 -14.68 1.46
N LEU A 53 13.89 -13.75 1.22
CA LEU A 53 14.23 -12.39 0.81
C LEU A 53 14.99 -11.65 1.91
N LEU A 54 15.97 -10.84 1.53
CA LEU A 54 16.66 -9.94 2.43
C LEU A 54 15.68 -8.92 3.02
N PRO A 55 15.86 -8.48 4.28
CA PRO A 55 14.98 -7.50 4.91
C PRO A 55 14.80 -6.21 4.10
N SER A 56 15.84 -5.76 3.40
CA SER A 56 15.79 -4.62 2.48
C SER A 56 14.79 -4.84 1.34
N THR A 57 14.84 -6.00 0.69
CA THR A 57 13.94 -6.39 -0.39
C THR A 57 12.50 -6.58 0.11
N VAL A 58 12.34 -7.07 1.34
CA VAL A 58 11.03 -7.19 1.99
C VAL A 58 10.39 -5.81 2.17
N VAL A 59 11.14 -4.81 2.64
CA VAL A 59 10.64 -3.42 2.76
C VAL A 59 10.25 -2.85 1.40
N VAL A 60 11.07 -3.06 0.36
CA VAL A 60 10.72 -2.65 -1.02
C VAL A 60 9.41 -3.33 -1.45
N THR A 61 9.27 -4.62 -1.18
CA THR A 61 8.07 -5.39 -1.53
C THR A 61 6.84 -4.87 -0.79
N ILE A 62 6.96 -4.56 0.51
CA ILE A 62 5.89 -3.95 1.32
C ILE A 62 5.43 -2.62 0.71
N ILE A 63 6.38 -1.75 0.32
CA ILE A 63 6.04 -0.48 -0.35
C ILE A 63 5.29 -0.77 -1.66
N LEU A 64 5.79 -1.69 -2.48
CA LEU A 64 5.14 -2.06 -3.74
C LEU A 64 3.75 -2.68 -3.55
N MET A 65 3.51 -3.41 -2.45
CA MET A 65 2.21 -4.00 -2.10
C MET A 65 1.21 -2.94 -1.62
N PHE A 66 1.68 -1.99 -0.82
CA PHE A 66 0.86 -0.88 -0.34
C PHE A 66 0.40 0.01 -1.52
N ILE A 67 1.30 0.24 -2.48
CA ILE A 67 1.00 0.88 -3.76
C ILE A 67 0.32 -0.12 -4.70
N GLY A 68 -1.00 -0.21 -4.56
CA GLY A 68 -1.82 -1.17 -5.29
C GLY A 68 -1.96 -0.91 -6.79
N ALA A 69 -2.97 -1.53 -7.39
CA ALA A 69 -3.25 -1.41 -8.82
C ALA A 69 -3.78 -0.02 -9.21
N SER A 70 -3.83 0.25 -10.51
CA SER A 70 -4.46 1.46 -11.04
C SER A 70 -6.00 1.43 -10.91
N PRO A 71 -6.68 2.59 -10.97
CA PRO A 71 -8.15 2.66 -10.93
C PRO A 71 -8.81 1.83 -12.03
N GLY A 72 -10.02 1.34 -11.76
CA GLY A 72 -10.76 0.46 -12.68
C GLY A 72 -10.22 -0.97 -12.77
N GLY A 73 -9.07 -1.26 -12.17
CA GLY A 73 -8.52 -2.62 -12.06
C GLY A 73 -9.06 -3.41 -10.86
N THR A 74 -8.76 -4.70 -10.86
CA THR A 74 -9.19 -5.66 -9.83
C THR A 74 -8.29 -5.66 -8.59
N GLY A 75 -7.15 -4.98 -8.56
CA GLY A 75 -6.25 -5.02 -7.40
C GLY A 75 -6.69 -4.09 -6.26
N GLY A 76 -6.51 -4.50 -5.01
CA GLY A 76 -6.70 -3.69 -3.81
C GLY A 76 -5.56 -2.71 -3.53
N GLY A 77 -5.45 -2.26 -2.29
CA GLY A 77 -4.42 -1.31 -1.83
C GLY A 77 -4.69 0.15 -2.21
N VAL A 78 -3.72 1.02 -1.92
CA VAL A 78 -3.81 2.45 -2.30
C VAL A 78 -3.53 2.58 -3.79
N LYS A 79 -4.51 3.07 -4.54
CA LYS A 79 -4.42 3.19 -5.99
C LYS A 79 -3.26 4.09 -6.41
N THR A 80 -2.62 3.75 -7.53
CA THR A 80 -1.50 4.54 -8.08
C THR A 80 -1.88 6.01 -8.34
N THR A 81 -3.13 6.29 -8.70
CA THR A 81 -3.62 7.66 -8.90
C THR A 81 -3.77 8.44 -7.62
N THR A 82 -4.14 7.80 -6.51
CA THR A 82 -4.21 8.45 -5.19
C THR A 82 -2.83 9.00 -4.83
N LEU A 83 -1.79 8.18 -4.98
CA LEU A 83 -0.42 8.63 -4.76
C LEU A 83 -0.01 9.72 -5.74
N ALA A 84 -0.31 9.59 -7.03
CA ALA A 84 0.02 10.62 -8.00
C ALA A 84 -0.61 11.98 -7.65
N VAL A 85 -1.87 12.00 -7.22
CA VAL A 85 -2.57 13.23 -6.78
C VAL A 85 -1.94 13.79 -5.52
N VAL A 86 -1.70 12.98 -4.50
CA VAL A 86 -1.11 13.44 -3.23
C VAL A 86 0.32 13.95 -3.45
N SER A 87 1.15 13.23 -4.22
CA SER A 87 2.51 13.67 -4.55
C SER A 87 2.50 14.99 -5.32
N ARG A 88 1.56 15.18 -6.26
CA ARG A 88 1.42 16.45 -7.00
C ARG A 88 0.94 17.59 -6.11
N TYR A 89 0.02 17.32 -5.20
CA TYR A 89 -0.42 18.29 -4.20
C TYR A 89 0.76 18.76 -3.34
N VAL A 90 1.56 17.84 -2.79
CA VAL A 90 2.75 18.20 -1.99
C VAL A 90 3.73 19.06 -2.79
N VAL A 91 4.04 18.68 -4.04
CA VAL A 91 4.96 19.46 -4.89
C VAL A 91 4.41 20.85 -5.19
N ALA A 92 3.11 20.97 -5.52
CA ALA A 92 2.45 22.24 -5.79
C ALA A 92 2.48 23.15 -4.56
N THR A 93 2.16 22.61 -3.38
CA THR A 93 2.20 23.35 -2.10
C THR A 93 3.61 23.86 -1.78
N VAL A 94 4.64 23.01 -1.92
CA VAL A 94 6.04 23.42 -1.67
C VAL A 94 6.50 24.51 -2.66
N ARG A 95 5.96 24.52 -3.88
CA ARG A 95 6.24 25.53 -4.90
C ARG A 95 5.39 26.79 -4.78
N GLY A 96 4.42 26.83 -3.86
CA GLY A 96 3.47 27.94 -3.73
C GLY A 96 2.49 28.05 -4.90
N GLU A 97 2.25 26.96 -5.63
CA GLU A 97 1.26 26.94 -6.72
C GLU A 97 -0.15 26.98 -6.12
N GLN A 98 -1.02 27.88 -6.62
CA GLN A 98 -2.41 27.97 -6.13
C GLN A 98 -3.28 26.77 -6.55
N ASP A 99 -2.91 26.13 -7.66
CA ASP A 99 -3.68 25.05 -8.27
C ASP A 99 -2.80 23.83 -8.53
N VAL A 100 -3.30 22.65 -8.15
CA VAL A 100 -2.64 21.39 -8.48
C VAL A 100 -3.00 21.02 -9.92
N ASN A 101 -2.02 21.17 -10.81
CA ASN A 101 -2.17 20.88 -12.23
C ASN A 101 -1.39 19.62 -12.63
N VAL A 102 -1.99 18.82 -13.52
CA VAL A 102 -1.33 17.69 -14.18
C VAL A 102 -1.50 17.84 -15.68
N GLY A 103 -0.40 18.12 -16.38
CA GLY A 103 -0.45 18.59 -17.76
C GLY A 103 -1.20 19.92 -17.83
N ASN A 104 -2.13 20.04 -18.77
CA ASN A 104 -2.96 21.24 -18.95
C ASN A 104 -4.35 21.13 -18.28
N ARG A 105 -4.45 20.42 -17.15
CA ARG A 105 -5.72 20.20 -16.44
C ARG A 105 -5.55 20.39 -14.93
N ARG A 106 -6.50 21.11 -14.32
CA ARG A 106 -6.61 21.34 -12.87
C ARG A 106 -7.32 20.20 -12.17
N ILE A 107 -6.80 19.77 -11.03
CA ILE A 107 -7.44 18.77 -10.17
C ILE A 107 -8.37 19.48 -9.17
N PRO A 108 -9.66 19.09 -9.05
CA PRO A 108 -10.56 19.66 -8.05
C PRO A 108 -10.11 19.39 -6.62
N ALA A 109 -10.28 20.38 -5.72
CA ALA A 109 -9.92 20.27 -4.31
C ALA A 109 -10.58 19.07 -3.61
N GLU A 110 -11.83 18.74 -3.95
CA GLU A 110 -12.54 17.58 -3.42
C GLU A 110 -11.81 16.25 -3.72
N VAL A 111 -11.22 16.12 -4.90
CA VAL A 111 -10.45 14.94 -5.31
C VAL A 111 -9.16 14.84 -4.50
N ILE A 112 -8.50 15.98 -4.24
CA ILE A 112 -7.29 16.05 -3.42
C ILE A 112 -7.60 15.63 -1.98
N SER A 113 -8.61 16.24 -1.36
CA SER A 113 -9.02 15.92 0.02
C SER A 113 -9.41 14.45 0.15
N LYS A 114 -10.14 13.90 -0.82
CA LYS A 114 -10.47 12.48 -0.85
C LYS A 114 -9.22 11.60 -0.98
N ALA A 115 -8.27 11.97 -1.82
CA ALA A 115 -7.03 11.20 -2.00
C ALA A 115 -6.18 11.18 -0.72
N VAL A 116 -6.05 12.32 -0.04
CA VAL A 116 -5.37 12.43 1.26
C VAL A 116 -6.08 11.58 2.31
N ALA A 117 -7.40 11.66 2.41
CA ALA A 117 -8.19 10.87 3.35
C ALA A 117 -8.01 9.35 3.11
N ILE A 118 -8.05 8.89 1.86
CA ILE A 118 -7.79 7.48 1.51
C ILE A 118 -6.40 7.04 1.99
N LEU A 119 -5.38 7.87 1.73
CA LEU A 119 -4.00 7.54 2.10
C LEU A 119 -3.84 7.45 3.61
N LEU A 120 -4.32 8.43 4.36
CA LEU A 120 -4.22 8.44 5.83
C LEU A 120 -4.99 7.28 6.45
N LEU A 121 -6.21 7.01 5.98
CA LEU A 121 -7.02 5.90 6.47
C LEU A 121 -6.34 4.54 6.21
N ALA A 122 -5.71 4.38 5.05
CA ALA A 122 -4.94 3.18 4.71
C ALA A 122 -3.72 2.98 5.62
N VAL A 123 -2.92 4.04 5.83
CA VAL A 123 -1.75 4.00 6.72
C VAL A 123 -2.17 3.68 8.14
N THR A 124 -3.17 4.38 8.68
CA THR A 124 -3.67 4.16 10.04
C THR A 124 -4.18 2.73 10.22
N LEU A 125 -4.95 2.21 9.25
CA LEU A 125 -5.46 0.84 9.32
C LEU A 125 -4.32 -0.20 9.34
N VAL A 126 -3.34 -0.07 8.44
CA VAL A 126 -2.20 -0.99 8.36
C VAL A 126 -1.37 -0.94 9.65
N VAL A 127 -1.08 0.26 10.15
CA VAL A 127 -0.29 0.44 11.39
C VAL A 127 -1.04 -0.15 12.58
N ALA A 128 -2.33 0.19 12.76
CA ALA A 128 -3.13 -0.32 13.86
C ALA A 128 -3.24 -1.85 13.83
N ALA A 129 -3.53 -2.44 12.67
CA ALA A 129 -3.59 -3.88 12.50
C ALA A 129 -2.26 -4.57 12.81
N THR A 130 -1.15 -4.01 12.33
CA THR A 130 0.19 -4.56 12.59
C THR A 130 0.52 -4.50 14.07
N LEU A 131 0.17 -3.42 14.77
CA LEU A 131 0.35 -3.31 16.22
C LEU A 131 -0.49 -4.31 16.99
N VAL A 132 -1.75 -4.51 16.60
CA VAL A 132 -2.62 -5.53 17.22
C VAL A 132 -1.99 -6.91 17.07
N LEU A 133 -1.55 -7.29 15.87
CA LEU A 133 -0.88 -8.58 15.66
C LEU A 133 0.44 -8.68 16.41
N ALA A 134 1.23 -7.60 16.50
CA ALA A 134 2.49 -7.60 17.24
C ALA A 134 2.30 -7.82 18.75
N CYS A 135 1.14 -7.43 19.29
CA CYS A 135 0.77 -7.70 20.68
C CYS A 135 0.20 -9.11 20.89
N THR A 136 -0.42 -9.71 19.88
CA THR A 136 -1.12 -11.01 20.02
C THR A 136 -0.34 -12.21 19.50
N GLU A 137 0.59 -12.01 18.57
CA GLU A 137 1.35 -13.07 17.91
C GLU A 137 2.84 -13.00 18.27
N SER A 138 3.47 -14.14 18.54
CA SER A 138 4.92 -14.23 18.81
C SER A 138 5.72 -14.42 17.51
N LEU A 139 5.58 -13.47 16.58
CA LEU A 139 6.24 -13.51 15.26
C LEU A 139 7.08 -12.24 15.03
N PRO A 140 8.08 -12.28 14.13
CA PRO A 140 8.87 -11.10 13.80
C PRO A 140 8.01 -9.97 13.24
N PHE A 141 8.26 -8.74 13.67
CA PHE A 141 7.50 -7.55 13.26
C PHE A 141 7.45 -7.38 11.73
N ILE A 142 8.56 -7.65 11.03
CA ILE A 142 8.64 -7.51 9.58
C ILE A 142 7.72 -8.49 8.85
N ASP A 143 7.54 -9.70 9.40
CA ASP A 143 6.65 -10.71 8.84
C ASP A 143 5.18 -10.33 9.07
N LEU A 144 4.86 -9.82 10.26
CA LEU A 144 3.53 -9.31 10.58
C LEU A 144 3.13 -8.12 9.69
N LEU A 145 4.04 -7.15 9.52
CA LEU A 145 3.82 -6.01 8.63
C LEU A 145 3.63 -6.47 7.18
N PHE A 146 4.41 -7.46 6.73
CA PHE A 146 4.28 -8.04 5.39
C PHE A 146 2.90 -8.67 5.19
N GLU A 147 2.43 -9.47 6.13
CA GLU A 147 1.09 -10.10 6.07
C GLU A 147 -0.03 -9.07 6.07
N VAL A 148 0.03 -8.06 6.95
CA VAL A 148 -1.00 -7.02 7.04
C VAL A 148 -1.07 -6.20 5.75
N VAL A 149 0.08 -5.81 5.19
CA VAL A 149 0.11 -5.04 3.95
C VAL A 149 -0.31 -5.89 2.76
N SER A 150 0.07 -7.17 2.72
CA SER A 150 -0.42 -8.11 1.71
C SER A 150 -1.93 -8.30 1.80
N ALA A 151 -2.48 -8.45 3.01
CA ALA A 151 -3.92 -8.56 3.24
C ALA A 151 -4.65 -7.29 2.81
N PHE A 152 -4.18 -6.10 3.23
CA PHE A 152 -4.78 -4.82 2.87
C PHE A 152 -4.70 -4.55 1.36
N GLY A 153 -3.57 -4.85 0.75
CA GLY A 153 -3.38 -4.75 -0.69
C GLY A 153 -4.16 -5.81 -1.46
N THR A 154 -4.74 -6.83 -0.80
CA THR A 154 -5.27 -8.07 -1.42
C THR A 154 -4.25 -8.69 -2.38
N VAL A 155 -2.99 -8.69 -1.95
CA VAL A 155 -1.87 -9.10 -2.78
C VAL A 155 -1.77 -10.61 -2.88
N GLY A 156 -1.89 -11.29 -1.74
CA GLY A 156 -1.81 -12.75 -1.66
C GLY A 156 -0.40 -13.31 -1.49
N LEU A 157 0.61 -12.46 -1.34
CA LEU A 157 1.96 -12.89 -0.97
C LEU A 157 2.05 -13.16 0.53
N THR A 158 2.82 -14.16 0.92
CA THR A 158 3.10 -14.49 2.32
C THR A 158 4.58 -14.85 2.49
N ARG A 159 5.14 -14.57 3.67
CA ARG A 159 6.45 -15.10 4.09
C ARG A 159 6.33 -16.44 4.82
N GLY A 160 5.19 -17.12 4.69
CA GLY A 160 4.94 -18.45 5.26
C GLY A 160 4.36 -18.43 6.68
N VAL A 161 4.01 -17.25 7.21
CA VAL A 161 3.48 -17.09 8.58
C VAL A 161 1.96 -17.13 8.67
N THR A 162 1.23 -17.01 7.55
CA THR A 162 -0.25 -17.06 7.53
C THR A 162 -0.82 -18.33 8.20
N PRO A 163 -0.27 -19.54 7.99
CA PRO A 163 -0.78 -20.76 8.64
C PRO A 163 -0.59 -20.76 10.16
N SER A 164 0.51 -20.15 10.64
CA SER A 164 0.90 -20.11 12.06
C SER A 164 0.16 -19.05 12.88
N LEU A 165 -0.62 -18.17 12.26
CA LEU A 165 -1.43 -17.19 12.97
C LEU A 165 -2.47 -17.87 13.87
N SER A 166 -2.70 -17.28 15.05
CA SER A 166 -3.81 -17.66 15.91
C SER A 166 -5.16 -17.50 15.21
N THR A 167 -6.22 -18.11 15.76
CA THR A 167 -7.59 -17.93 15.26
C THR A 167 -7.99 -16.45 15.22
N PHE A 168 -7.58 -15.68 16.24
CA PHE A 168 -7.80 -14.24 16.28
C PHE A 168 -7.05 -13.51 15.17
N GLY A 169 -5.75 -13.80 14.99
CA GLY A 169 -4.94 -13.21 13.92
C GLY A 169 -5.49 -13.48 12.52
N LYS A 170 -5.98 -14.70 12.28
CA LYS A 170 -6.65 -15.09 11.02
C LYS A 170 -7.92 -14.29 10.77
N LEU A 171 -8.77 -14.10 11.78
CA LEU A 171 -9.98 -13.29 11.67
C LEU A 171 -9.65 -11.83 11.39
N LEU A 172 -8.62 -11.28 12.04
CA LEU A 172 -8.16 -9.92 11.80
C LEU A 172 -7.64 -9.73 10.37
N ILE A 173 -6.80 -10.65 9.88
CA ILE A 173 -6.33 -10.64 8.49
C ILE A 173 -7.48 -10.76 7.50
N ALA A 174 -8.46 -11.64 7.74
CA ALA A 174 -9.64 -11.77 6.90
C ALA A 174 -10.46 -10.47 6.84
N PHE A 175 -10.63 -9.80 7.98
CA PHE A 175 -11.26 -8.47 8.03
C PHE A 175 -10.47 -7.44 7.21
N ILE A 176 -9.15 -7.40 7.37
CA ILE A 176 -8.28 -6.47 6.61
C ILE A 176 -8.36 -6.73 5.10
N MET A 177 -8.42 -7.99 4.67
CA MET A 177 -8.64 -8.35 3.25
C MET A 177 -9.96 -7.81 2.73
N PHE A 178 -11.03 -7.94 3.51
CA PHE A 178 -12.34 -7.40 3.15
C PHE A 178 -12.30 -5.88 3.00
N VAL A 179 -11.72 -5.17 3.98
CA VAL A 179 -11.58 -3.69 3.92
C VAL A 179 -10.70 -3.26 2.74
N GLY A 180 -9.60 -3.96 2.52
CA GLY A 180 -8.69 -3.72 1.40
C GLY A 180 -9.36 -3.86 0.03
N ARG A 181 -10.28 -4.82 -0.10
CA ARG A 181 -11.04 -5.06 -1.33
C ARG A 181 -12.16 -4.04 -1.55
N VAL A 182 -12.96 -3.76 -0.53
CA VAL A 182 -14.10 -2.83 -0.58
C VAL A 182 -13.64 -1.39 -0.75
N GLY A 183 -12.43 -1.09 -0.25
CA GLY A 183 -11.83 0.22 -0.25
C GLY A 183 -12.18 0.96 1.05
N PRO A 184 -11.19 1.59 1.70
CA PRO A 184 -11.35 2.08 3.07
C PRO A 184 -12.36 3.25 3.15
N VAL A 185 -12.45 4.09 2.11
CA VAL A 185 -13.48 5.16 2.04
C VAL A 185 -14.89 4.62 1.80
N SER A 186 -15.05 3.58 0.99
CA SER A 186 -16.36 2.95 0.78
C SER A 186 -16.90 2.37 2.08
N LEU A 187 -16.03 1.76 2.89
CA LEU A 187 -16.39 1.24 4.21
C LEU A 187 -16.81 2.36 5.16
N VAL A 188 -16.05 3.45 5.25
CA VAL A 188 -16.42 4.60 6.09
C VAL A 188 -17.76 5.18 5.65
N ILE A 189 -17.98 5.37 4.34
CA ILE A 189 -19.28 5.87 3.84
C ILE A 189 -20.42 4.89 4.15
N ALA A 190 -20.19 3.58 4.03
CA ALA A 190 -21.19 2.56 4.34
C ALA A 190 -21.58 2.53 5.83
N LEU A 191 -20.59 2.68 6.72
CA LEU A 191 -20.80 2.69 8.17
C LEU A 191 -21.40 4.02 8.67
N THR A 192 -21.06 5.14 8.02
CA THR A 192 -21.53 6.48 8.44
C THR A 192 -22.90 6.83 7.83
N GLY A 193 -23.34 6.11 6.77
CA GLY A 193 -24.58 6.39 6.05
C GLY A 193 -24.52 7.70 5.23
N LYS A 194 -25.37 7.84 4.21
CA LYS A 194 -25.61 9.14 3.54
C LYS A 194 -26.21 10.09 4.58
N GLY A 195 -25.38 10.91 5.24
CA GLY A 195 -25.86 11.62 6.42
C GLY A 195 -25.04 12.82 6.88
N ALA A 196 -24.31 13.49 5.99
CA ALA A 196 -23.94 14.89 6.23
C ALA A 196 -24.44 15.70 5.05
N SER A 197 -25.76 15.93 5.00
CA SER A 197 -26.28 17.13 4.34
C SER A 197 -25.50 18.28 4.97
N GLY A 198 -24.59 18.89 4.20
CA GLY A 198 -23.76 20.00 4.66
C GLY A 198 -24.63 20.95 5.46
N GLY A 199 -24.25 21.17 6.72
CA GLY A 199 -24.95 22.10 7.57
C GLY A 199 -25.08 23.41 6.79
N LYS A 200 -26.31 23.91 6.63
CA LYS A 200 -26.58 25.20 5.96
C LYS A 200 -25.93 26.39 6.71
N ILE A 201 -25.27 26.11 7.83
CA ILE A 201 -24.58 27.03 8.72
C ILE A 201 -23.08 26.73 8.59
N ARG A 202 -22.29 27.74 8.20
CA ARG A 202 -20.83 27.71 8.24
C ARG A 202 -20.36 28.39 9.51
N TYR A 203 -19.39 27.77 10.19
CA TYR A 203 -18.71 28.34 11.34
C TYR A 203 -17.63 29.35 10.89
N PRO A 204 -17.25 30.33 11.74
CA PRO A 204 -16.18 31.27 11.43
C PRO A 204 -14.85 30.55 11.20
N GLU A 205 -14.04 31.06 10.28
CA GLU A 205 -12.71 30.54 10.00
C GLU A 205 -11.73 30.91 11.12
N GLU A 206 -11.05 29.91 11.67
CA GLU A 206 -9.98 30.10 12.66
C GLU A 206 -8.63 29.79 12.02
N LYS A 207 -7.68 30.72 12.16
CA LYS A 207 -6.31 30.52 11.68
C LYS A 207 -5.55 29.70 12.71
N ILE A 208 -5.48 28.40 12.48
CA ILE A 208 -4.63 27.50 13.27
C ILE A 208 -3.24 27.47 12.63
N THR A 209 -2.21 27.81 13.38
CA THR A 209 -0.82 27.68 12.93
C THR A 209 -0.47 26.20 12.84
N VAL A 210 -0.12 25.75 11.64
CA VAL A 210 0.37 24.39 11.38
C VAL A 210 1.71 24.54 10.69
N GLY A 211 2.81 24.25 11.40
CA GLY A 211 4.18 24.16 10.86
C GLY A 211 4.71 25.42 10.20
#